data_AF-A0A1I4E0I9-F1
#
_entry.id   AF-A0A1I4E0I9-F1
#
_cell.length_a   1.000
_cell.length_b   1.000
_cell.length_c   1.000
_cell.angle_alpha   90.00
_cell.angle_beta   90.00
_cell.angle_gamma   90.00
#
_symmetry.space_group_name_H-M   'P 1'
#
loop_
_entity.id
_entity.type
_entity.pdbx_description
1 polymer ?
#
loop_
_entity_poly.entity_id
_entity_poly.type
_entity_poly.pdbx_seq_one_letter_code
_entity_poly.pdbx_strand_id
1 'polypeptide(L)'
;MMTSIEITADLHFTEKYGRDLPSRFRKLNDEMQELNEAFEIYQSATDPADRKLKEKHLKDELGDVQTVLSHITATLCTSHEELLINSIVKSKVREVVPDYMKGELKERSSYFKTENF
;
A
#
# COMPACT_ATOMS: atom_id res chain seq x y z
N MET A 1 7.70 -8.74 14.40
CA MET A 1 6.51 -9.17 15.16
C MET A 1 5.47 -8.09 15.01
N MET A 2 4.22 -8.43 14.67
CA MET A 2 3.12 -7.47 14.64
C MET A 2 2.86 -6.94 16.06
N THR A 3 2.62 -5.65 16.16
CA THR A 3 2.18 -4.96 17.38
C THR A 3 0.72 -5.31 17.71
N SER A 4 0.29 -5.09 18.96
CA SER A 4 -1.08 -5.40 19.39
C SER A 4 -2.16 -4.63 18.61
N ILE A 5 -1.84 -3.41 18.13
CA ILE A 5 -2.76 -2.60 17.35
C ILE A 5 -2.90 -3.12 15.90
N GLU A 6 -1.80 -3.59 15.30
CA GLU A 6 -1.82 -4.21 13.96
C GLU A 6 -2.66 -5.50 13.96
N ILE A 7 -2.56 -6.31 15.02
CA ILE A 7 -3.39 -7.52 15.19
C ILE A 7 -4.87 -7.15 15.33
N THR A 8 -5.19 -6.11 16.10
CA THR A 8 -6.58 -5.68 16.34
C THR A 8 -7.22 -5.15 15.06
N ALA A 9 -6.49 -4.32 14.32
CA ALA A 9 -6.91 -3.89 12.99
C ALA A 9 -7.11 -5.11 12.09
N ASP A 10 -6.17 -6.06 12.07
CA ASP A 10 -6.23 -7.21 11.19
C ASP A 10 -7.48 -8.05 11.40
N LEU A 11 -7.84 -8.30 12.66
CA LEU A 11 -9.07 -9.02 13.00
C LEU A 11 -10.32 -8.25 12.54
N HIS A 12 -10.44 -6.97 12.88
CA HIS A 12 -11.64 -6.18 12.57
C HIS A 12 -11.89 -6.06 11.06
N PHE A 13 -10.83 -5.77 10.30
CA PHE A 13 -10.94 -5.61 8.86
C PHE A 13 -11.04 -6.96 8.16
N THR A 14 -10.40 -8.02 8.65
CA THR A 14 -10.57 -9.40 8.16
C THR A 14 -12.02 -9.83 8.18
N GLU A 15 -12.71 -9.60 9.30
CA GLU A 15 -14.12 -9.95 9.47
C GLU A 15 -15.01 -9.17 8.49
N LYS A 16 -14.74 -7.87 8.29
CA LYS A 16 -15.59 -6.99 7.49
C LYS A 16 -15.40 -7.11 5.97
N TYR A 17 -14.18 -7.38 5.50
CA TYR A 17 -13.84 -7.31 4.07
C TYR A 17 -13.24 -8.60 3.49
N GLY A 18 -13.12 -9.67 4.29
CA GLY A 18 -12.62 -10.98 3.84
C GLY A 18 -11.10 -11.05 3.66
N ARG A 19 -10.53 -12.25 3.57
CA ARG A 19 -9.06 -12.44 3.47
C ARG A 19 -8.52 -12.44 2.05
N ASP A 20 -9.37 -12.26 1.04
CA ASP A 20 -8.92 -12.37 -0.34
C ASP A 20 -8.24 -11.09 -0.82
N LEU A 21 -7.08 -11.26 -1.43
CA LEU A 21 -6.25 -10.18 -1.94
C LEU A 21 -6.99 -9.27 -2.94
N PRO A 22 -7.83 -9.79 -3.88
CA PRO A 22 -8.61 -8.93 -4.78
C PRO A 22 -9.54 -7.95 -4.06
N SER A 23 -10.27 -8.38 -3.03
CA SER A 23 -11.14 -7.50 -2.24
C SER A 23 -10.34 -6.40 -1.52
N ARG A 24 -9.13 -6.71 -1.05
CA ARG A 24 -8.25 -5.72 -0.42
C ARG A 24 -7.74 -4.66 -1.39
N PHE A 25 -7.37 -5.07 -2.60
CA PHE A 25 -6.99 -4.11 -3.64
C PHE A 25 -8.16 -3.26 -4.13
N ARG A 26 -9.40 -3.81 -4.16
CA ARG A 26 -10.60 -3.00 -4.41
C ARG A 26 -10.78 -1.93 -3.34
N LYS A 27 -10.75 -2.31 -2.06
CA LYS A 27 -10.87 -1.33 -0.96
C LYS A 27 -9.73 -0.32 -0.96
N LEU A 28 -8.50 -0.73 -1.30
CA LEU A 28 -7.39 0.20 -1.45
C LEU A 28 -7.66 1.25 -2.51
N ASN A 29 -8.28 0.88 -3.64
CA ASN A 29 -8.66 1.85 -4.67
C ASN A 29 -9.71 2.83 -4.16
N ASP A 30 -10.69 2.35 -3.39
CA ASP A 30 -11.71 3.21 -2.78
C ASP A 30 -11.05 4.23 -1.82
N GLU A 31 -10.19 3.79 -0.88
CA GLU A 31 -9.53 4.72 0.05
C GLU A 31 -8.57 5.68 -0.67
N MET A 32 -7.94 5.24 -1.76
CA MET A 32 -7.10 6.12 -2.57
C MET A 32 -7.92 7.20 -3.28
N GLN A 33 -9.17 6.91 -3.67
CA GLN A 33 -10.07 7.91 -4.22
C GLN A 33 -10.45 8.94 -3.15
N GLU A 34 -10.85 8.49 -1.96
CA GLU A 34 -11.20 9.36 -0.82
C GLU A 34 -10.01 10.25 -0.42
N LEU A 35 -8.78 9.70 -0.38
CA LEU A 35 -7.56 10.46 -0.13
C LEU A 35 -7.30 11.55 -1.18
N ASN A 36 -7.53 11.25 -2.47
CA ASN A 36 -7.37 12.24 -3.54
C ASN A 36 -8.40 13.37 -3.41
N GLU A 37 -9.66 13.05 -3.11
CA GLU A 37 -10.71 14.03 -2.87
C GLU A 37 -10.37 14.92 -1.66
N ALA A 38 -9.87 14.35 -0.55
CA ALA A 38 -9.42 15.10 0.61
C ALA A 38 -8.22 16.01 0.29
N PHE A 39 -7.33 15.61 -0.61
CA PHE A 39 -6.22 16.44 -1.07
C PHE A 39 -6.70 17.64 -1.90
N GLU A 40 -7.65 17.44 -2.81
CA GLU A 40 -8.29 18.53 -3.55
C GLU A 40 -8.99 19.53 -2.61
N ILE A 41 -9.71 19.00 -1.61
CA ILE A 41 -10.33 19.82 -0.56
C ILE A 41 -9.25 20.61 0.19
N TYR A 42 -8.14 19.98 0.59
CA TYR A 42 -7.02 20.67 1.26
C TYR A 42 -6.42 21.80 0.42
N GLN A 43 -6.27 21.61 -0.89
CA GLN A 43 -5.76 22.64 -1.80
C GLN A 43 -6.69 23.85 -1.91
N SER A 44 -8.00 23.66 -1.72
CA SER A 44 -8.99 24.75 -1.72
C SER A 44 -9.00 25.63 -0.46
N ALA A 45 -8.04 25.45 0.46
CA ALA A 45 -8.02 26.19 1.72
C ALA A 45 -7.87 27.70 1.54
N THR A 46 -8.75 28.49 2.15
CA THR A 46 -8.81 29.95 1.97
C THR A 46 -7.99 30.74 2.97
N ASP A 47 -7.73 30.17 4.14
CA ASP A 47 -6.98 30.80 5.24
C ASP A 47 -6.29 29.75 6.12
N PRO A 48 -5.41 30.16 7.07
CA PRO A 48 -4.66 29.22 7.90
C PRO A 48 -5.52 28.33 8.82
N ALA A 49 -6.67 28.82 9.29
CA ALA A 49 -7.54 28.05 10.18
C ALA A 49 -8.29 26.96 9.39
N ASP A 50 -8.84 27.32 8.23
CA ASP A 50 -9.46 26.40 7.28
C ASP A 50 -8.45 25.33 6.80
N ARG A 51 -7.22 25.75 6.47
CA ARG A 51 -6.14 24.83 6.09
C ARG A 51 -5.87 23.77 7.16
N LYS A 52 -5.83 24.16 8.44
CA LYS A 52 -5.60 23.22 9.54
C LYS A 52 -6.74 22.21 9.70
N LEU A 53 -7.99 22.64 9.49
CA LEU A 53 -9.15 21.75 9.52
C LEU A 53 -9.09 20.74 8.37
N LYS A 54 -8.82 21.21 7.15
CA LYS A 54 -8.69 20.35 5.97
C LYS A 54 -7.48 19.42 6.04
N GLU A 55 -6.38 19.86 6.64
CA GLU A 55 -5.21 19.02 6.91
C GLU A 55 -5.55 17.84 7.82
N LYS A 56 -6.44 18.05 8.80
CA LYS A 56 -6.89 16.97 9.68
C LYS A 56 -7.64 15.90 8.88
N HIS A 57 -8.60 16.32 8.04
CA HIS A 57 -9.32 15.39 7.17
C HIS A 57 -8.37 14.63 6.24
N LEU A 58 -7.40 15.31 5.63
CA LEU A 58 -6.37 14.67 4.80
C LEU A 58 -5.56 13.61 5.57
N LYS A 59 -5.25 13.85 6.84
CA LYS A 59 -4.56 12.87 7.69
C LYS A 59 -5.44 11.67 8.04
N ASP A 60 -6.74 11.90 8.24
CA ASP A 60 -7.70 10.84 8.52
C ASP A 60 -7.77 9.88 7.31
N GLU A 61 -7.95 10.41 6.08
CA GLU A 61 -7.97 9.59 4.85
C GLU A 61 -6.64 8.87 4.56
N LEU A 62 -5.50 9.51 4.88
CA LEU A 62 -4.19 8.86 4.77
C LEU A 62 -4.08 7.66 5.75
N GLY A 63 -4.70 7.79 6.93
CA GLY A 63 -4.79 6.72 7.93
C GLY A 63 -5.59 5.52 7.42
N ASP A 64 -6.67 5.77 6.69
CA ASP A 64 -7.51 4.70 6.11
C ASP A 64 -6.75 3.94 5.02
N VAL A 65 -6.04 4.65 4.12
CA VAL A 65 -5.11 4.01 3.15
C VAL A 65 -4.06 3.17 3.86
N GLN A 66 -3.42 3.70 4.91
CA GLN A 66 -2.39 2.99 5.66
C GLN A 66 -2.92 1.72 6.34
N THR A 67 -4.16 1.78 6.82
CA THR A 67 -4.84 0.62 7.41
C THR A 67 -5.02 -0.48 6.37
N VAL A 68 -5.55 -0.16 5.18
CA VAL A 68 -5.72 -1.16 4.10
C VAL A 68 -4.38 -1.73 3.64
N LEU A 69 -3.35 -0.90 3.48
CA LEU A 69 -2.00 -1.36 3.14
C LEU A 69 -1.46 -2.35 4.19
N SER A 70 -1.70 -2.09 5.47
CA SER A 70 -1.27 -2.99 6.57
C SER A 70 -1.98 -4.35 6.51
N HIS A 71 -3.23 -4.41 6.03
CA HIS A 71 -3.90 -5.70 5.78
C HIS A 71 -3.35 -6.43 4.57
N ILE A 72 -3.00 -5.70 3.52
CA ILE A 72 -2.37 -6.30 2.33
C ILE A 72 -1.02 -6.90 2.70
N THR A 73 -0.20 -6.20 3.48
CA THR A 73 1.10 -6.73 3.95
C THR A 73 0.91 -7.98 4.81
N ALA A 74 -0.05 -7.96 5.74
CA ALA A 74 -0.42 -9.12 6.54
C ALA A 74 -0.84 -10.32 5.68
N THR A 75 -1.71 -10.09 4.69
CA THR A 75 -2.20 -11.12 3.75
C THR A 75 -1.08 -11.71 2.90
N LEU A 76 -0.07 -10.91 2.55
CA LEU A 76 1.11 -11.33 1.78
C LEU A 76 2.22 -11.91 2.65
N CYS A 77 2.01 -12.04 3.96
CA CYS A 77 3.03 -12.51 4.92
C CYS A 77 4.34 -11.70 4.85
N THR A 78 4.27 -10.40 4.53
CA THR A 78 5.43 -9.51 4.46
C THR A 78 5.36 -8.46 5.56
N SER A 79 6.51 -7.94 5.96
CA SER A 79 6.57 -6.86 6.96
C SER A 79 6.68 -5.50 6.28
N HIS A 80 6.14 -4.46 6.92
CA HIS A 80 6.28 -3.09 6.45
C HIS A 80 7.76 -2.69 6.31
N GLU A 81 8.60 -3.09 7.27
CA GLU A 81 10.05 -2.85 7.25
C GLU A 81 10.72 -3.46 6.02
N GLU A 82 10.41 -4.73 5.70
CA GLU A 82 10.93 -5.40 4.51
C GLU A 82 10.55 -4.66 3.21
N LEU A 83 9.29 -4.23 3.10
CA LEU A 83 8.82 -3.47 1.93
C LEU A 83 9.53 -2.11 1.80
N LEU A 84 9.78 -1.42 2.91
CA LEU A 84 10.52 -0.16 2.92
C LEU A 84 11.98 -0.37 2.51
N ILE A 85 12.66 -1.36 3.09
CA ILE A 85 14.05 -1.71 2.74
C ILE A 85 14.15 -2.00 1.24
N ASN A 86 13.28 -2.87 0.73
CA ASN A 86 13.26 -3.24 -0.69
C ASN A 86 13.03 -2.02 -1.59
N SER A 87 12.16 -1.09 -1.18
CA SER A 87 11.87 0.13 -1.95
C SER A 87 13.05 1.11 -1.94
N ILE A 88 13.71 1.30 -0.79
CA ILE A 88 14.92 2.13 -0.65
C ILE A 88 16.06 1.58 -1.50
N VAL A 89 16.33 0.27 -1.41
CA VAL A 89 17.38 -0.38 -2.20
C VAL A 89 17.12 -0.20 -3.69
N LYS A 90 15.91 -0.48 -4.17
CA LYS A 90 15.53 -0.26 -5.58
C LYS A 90 15.73 1.19 -6.01
N SER A 91 15.33 2.15 -5.17
CA SER A 91 15.49 3.57 -5.49
C SER A 91 16.97 3.95 -5.64
N LYS A 92 17.81 3.56 -4.67
CA LYS A 92 19.25 3.86 -4.69
C LYS A 92 19.97 3.20 -5.86
N VAL A 93 19.65 1.94 -6.15
CA VAL A 93 20.27 1.23 -7.29
C VAL A 93 19.86 1.87 -8.61
N ARG A 94 18.63 2.42 -8.72
CA ARG A 94 18.17 3.10 -9.93
C ARG A 94 18.87 4.42 -10.23
N GLU A 95 19.55 5.03 -9.26
CA GLU A 95 20.40 6.20 -9.48
C GLU A 95 21.61 5.85 -10.37
N VAL A 96 22.07 4.59 -10.33
CA VAL A 96 23.22 4.10 -11.11
C VAL A 96 22.83 3.11 -12.23
N VAL A 97 21.74 2.38 -12.05
CA VAL A 97 21.19 1.42 -13.03
C VAL A 97 19.69 1.70 -13.21
N PRO A 98 19.31 2.64 -14.10
CA PRO A 98 17.94 3.17 -14.19
C PRO A 98 16.82 2.14 -14.38
N ASP A 99 17.13 0.98 -14.96
CA ASP A 99 16.16 -0.08 -15.28
C ASP A 99 16.20 -1.27 -14.31
N TYR A 100 16.94 -1.16 -13.21
CA TYR A 100 16.97 -2.18 -12.17
C TYR A 100 15.55 -2.54 -11.68
N MET A 101 15.21 -3.82 -11.83
CA MET A 101 13.90 -4.40 -11.47
C MET A 101 12.70 -3.73 -12.17
N LYS A 102 12.88 -3.14 -13.36
CA LYS A 102 11.76 -2.72 -14.22
C LYS A 102 11.43 -3.86 -15.19
N GLY A 103 10.24 -4.47 -15.05
CA GLY A 103 9.67 -5.35 -16.08
C GLY A 103 9.96 -6.85 -15.99
N GLU A 104 10.47 -7.37 -14.87
CA GLU A 104 10.84 -8.79 -14.70
C GLU A 104 9.68 -9.80 -14.56
N LEU A 105 8.51 -9.53 -15.15
CA LEU A 105 7.45 -10.55 -15.29
C LEU A 105 7.46 -11.25 -16.66
N LYS A 106 8.46 -10.99 -17.53
CA LYS A 106 8.51 -11.58 -18.87
C LYS A 106 9.29 -12.90 -19.00
N GLU A 107 10.01 -13.39 -17.99
CA GLU A 107 10.87 -14.59 -18.17
C GLU A 107 10.79 -15.64 -17.04
N ARG A 108 9.59 -16.02 -16.60
CA ARG A 108 9.42 -17.26 -15.80
C ARG A 108 8.47 -18.30 -16.37
N SER A 109 8.00 -18.13 -17.62
CA SER A 109 7.16 -19.12 -18.31
C SER A 109 7.95 -20.13 -19.17
N SER A 110 9.26 -19.95 -19.36
CA SER A 110 10.07 -20.80 -20.25
C SER A 110 10.82 -21.95 -19.55
N TYR A 111 10.87 -21.98 -18.21
CA TYR A 111 11.70 -22.94 -17.47
C TYR A 111 11.00 -24.21 -16.95
N PHE A 112 9.69 -24.39 -17.18
CA PHE A 112 8.94 -25.58 -16.72
C PHE A 112 8.44 -26.51 -17.85
N LYS A 113 9.03 -26.43 -19.05
CA LYS A 113 8.73 -27.35 -20.16
C LYS A 113 9.93 -28.20 -20.59
N THR A 114 10.66 -28.81 -19.65
CA THR A 114 11.50 -29.98 -19.95
C THR A 114 11.82 -30.75 -18.67
N GLU A 115 10.87 -31.54 -18.18
CA GLU A 115 11.18 -32.80 -17.49
C GLU A 115 10.15 -33.84 -17.95
N ASN A 116 10.42 -34.40 -19.13
CA ASN A 116 9.97 -35.75 -19.48
C ASN A 116 11.13 -36.69 -19.14
N PHE A 117 10.94 -37.51 -18.11
CA PHE A 117 11.55 -38.83 -18.00
C PHE A 117 10.46 -39.80 -17.56
#